data_AF-A0A9P5TSL1-F1
#
_entry.id   AF-A0A9P5TSL1-F1
#
_cell.length_a   1.000
_cell.length_b   1.000
_cell.length_c   1.000
_cell.angle_alpha   90.00
_cell.angle_beta   90.00
_cell.angle_gamma   90.00
#
_symmetry.space_group_name_H-M   'P 1'
#
loop_
_entity.id
_entity.type
_entity.pdbx_description
1 polymer ?
#
loop_
_entity_poly.entity_id
_entity_poly.type
_entity_poly.pdbx_seq_one_letter_code
_entity_poly.pdbx_strand_id
1 'polypeptide(L)'
;SMRDTLLHKMEYILSGQVKYVDTESEGINNIFGALHASWYPRFAKNGYGAPSTADPSTLQRDGRRPVNTSLNVPRLSKEIKDNQEVYQMLLDALCPVFEWIYATLKRLFPDTFLSLSISVQFLPNSTTSPVYPFAGFVLNVNVSTRMHRDTGDKDICLVLIISDCVGGELVLV
;
A
#
# COMPACT_ATOMS: atom_id res chain seq x y z
N SER A 1 -0.51 -19.55 -15.46
CA SER A 1 -1.33 -19.48 -14.22
C SER A 1 -1.71 -18.03 -13.93
N MET A 2 -2.58 -17.72 -12.96
CA MET A 2 -2.88 -16.32 -12.57
C MET A 2 -1.61 -15.54 -12.22
N ARG A 3 -0.64 -16.21 -11.58
CA ARG A 3 0.67 -15.66 -11.24
C ARG A 3 1.47 -15.28 -12.48
N ASP A 4 1.63 -16.18 -13.44
CA ASP A 4 2.48 -15.91 -14.62
C ASP A 4 1.88 -14.80 -15.49
N THR A 5 0.55 -14.77 -15.62
CA THR A 5 -0.16 -13.68 -16.30
C THR A 5 0.05 -12.34 -15.59
N LEU A 6 0.01 -12.34 -14.26
CA LEU A 6 0.26 -11.14 -13.47
C LEU A 6 1.70 -10.66 -13.62
N LEU A 7 2.68 -11.57 -13.55
CA LEU A 7 4.10 -11.23 -13.71
C LEU A 7 4.36 -10.54 -15.05
N HIS A 8 3.84 -11.11 -16.15
CA HIS A 8 3.99 -10.51 -17.48
C HIS A 8 3.37 -9.11 -17.59
N LYS A 9 2.18 -8.90 -16.97
CA LYS A 9 1.57 -7.57 -16.89
C LYS A 9 2.43 -6.60 -16.06
N MET A 10 3.02 -7.06 -14.95
CA MET A 10 3.90 -6.22 -14.12
C MET A 10 5.16 -5.80 -14.89
N GLU A 11 5.79 -6.72 -15.64
CA GLU A 11 6.95 -6.40 -16.49
C GLU A 11 6.63 -5.31 -17.52
N TYR A 12 5.45 -5.39 -18.14
CA TYR A 12 4.98 -4.38 -19.09
C TYR A 12 4.73 -3.02 -18.42
N ILE A 13 3.95 -3.01 -17.33
CA ILE A 13 3.55 -1.78 -16.63
C ILE A 13 4.75 -1.06 -16.01
N LEU A 14 5.70 -1.81 -15.46
CA LEU A 14 6.86 -1.27 -14.76
C LEU A 14 8.07 -1.03 -15.68
N SER A 15 7.95 -1.33 -16.98
CA SER A 15 8.88 -0.99 -18.06
C SER A 15 10.36 -0.97 -17.66
N GLY A 16 10.94 -2.15 -17.43
CA GLY A 16 12.37 -2.31 -17.15
C GLY A 16 12.78 -2.17 -15.67
N GLN A 17 11.85 -1.91 -14.76
CA GLN A 17 12.14 -1.95 -13.32
C GLN A 17 12.23 -3.37 -12.76
N VAL A 18 11.50 -4.33 -13.36
CA VAL A 18 11.59 -5.75 -13.03
C VAL A 18 12.85 -6.31 -13.68
N LYS A 19 13.77 -6.83 -12.88
CA LYS A 19 15.05 -7.38 -13.35
C LYS A 19 15.53 -8.50 -12.44
N TYR A 20 16.44 -9.32 -12.94
CA TYR A 20 17.16 -10.26 -12.10
C TYR A 20 18.02 -9.50 -11.07
N VAL A 21 17.94 -9.92 -9.80
CA VAL A 21 18.74 -9.40 -8.68
C VAL A 21 19.16 -10.58 -7.81
N ASP A 22 20.46 -10.65 -7.50
CA ASP A 22 21.01 -11.56 -6.51
C ASP A 22 21.04 -10.85 -5.15
N THR A 23 19.95 -10.98 -4.40
CA THR A 23 19.77 -10.28 -3.12
C THR A 23 20.65 -10.84 -1.99
N GLU A 24 21.14 -12.08 -2.13
CA GLU A 24 22.11 -12.65 -1.19
C GLU A 24 23.47 -11.97 -1.33
N SER A 25 23.94 -11.81 -2.58
CA SER A 25 25.19 -11.11 -2.90
C SER A 25 25.13 -9.62 -2.55
N GLU A 26 24.00 -8.94 -2.83
CA GLU A 26 23.82 -7.53 -2.48
C GLU A 26 23.63 -7.30 -0.97
N GLY A 27 23.06 -8.29 -0.28
CA GLY A 27 22.84 -8.28 1.17
C GLY A 27 22.10 -7.02 1.65
N ILE A 28 22.62 -6.40 2.71
CA ILE A 28 22.02 -5.21 3.34
C ILE A 28 21.98 -3.96 2.44
N ASN A 29 22.75 -3.97 1.35
CA ASN A 29 22.90 -2.86 0.43
C ASN A 29 21.91 -2.90 -0.75
N ASN A 30 21.12 -3.97 -0.90
CA ASN A 30 20.08 -4.00 -1.92
C ASN A 30 19.10 -2.84 -1.70
N ILE A 31 18.84 -2.10 -2.77
CA ILE A 31 17.84 -1.03 -2.83
C ILE A 31 16.78 -1.48 -3.83
N PHE A 32 15.57 -1.69 -3.33
CA PHE A 32 14.44 -2.14 -4.13
C PHE A 32 13.38 -1.05 -4.30
N GLY A 33 12.63 -1.12 -5.40
CA GLY A 33 11.53 -0.20 -5.65
C GLY A 33 10.28 -0.61 -4.87
N ALA A 34 9.59 0.36 -4.28
CA ALA A 34 8.31 0.16 -3.63
C ALA A 34 7.29 1.16 -4.17
N LEU A 35 6.11 0.66 -4.57
CA LEU A 35 4.98 1.49 -4.94
C LEU A 35 3.87 1.28 -3.91
N HIS A 36 3.66 2.31 -3.08
CA HIS A 36 2.67 2.38 -2.03
C HIS A 36 1.34 2.83 -2.60
N ALA A 37 0.45 1.87 -2.81
CA ALA A 37 -0.93 2.11 -3.16
C ALA A 37 -1.80 2.23 -1.91
N SER A 38 -1.57 3.29 -1.13
CA SER A 38 -2.21 3.48 0.17
C SER A 38 -3.07 4.74 0.22
N TRP A 39 -4.25 4.60 0.80
CA TRP A 39 -4.99 5.74 1.33
C TRP A 39 -4.45 6.06 2.72
N TYR A 40 -4.16 7.34 2.98
CA TYR A 40 -3.85 7.83 4.33
C TYR A 40 -5.12 8.46 4.90
N PRO A 41 -5.99 7.70 5.58
CA PRO A 41 -7.26 8.17 6.16
C PRO A 41 -7.04 8.96 7.44
N ARG A 42 -5.95 9.72 7.53
CA ARG A 42 -5.48 10.37 8.74
C ARG A 42 -4.90 11.74 8.48
N PHE A 43 -5.11 12.62 9.44
CA PHE A 43 -4.39 13.88 9.54
C PHE A 43 -2.93 13.60 9.92
N ALA A 44 -1.97 14.15 9.18
CA ALA A 44 -0.56 13.94 9.46
C ALA A 44 -0.06 14.80 10.65
N LYS A 45 -0.88 15.73 11.14
CA LYS A 45 -0.54 16.68 12.21
C LYS A 45 -1.54 16.55 13.36
N ASN A 46 -1.04 16.81 14.57
CA ASN A 46 -1.89 16.97 15.75
C ASN A 46 -2.71 18.26 15.61
N GLY A 47 -4.03 18.17 15.82
CA GLY A 47 -4.97 19.28 15.78
C GLY A 47 -5.11 20.06 17.09
N TYR A 48 -4.29 19.79 18.11
CA TYR A 48 -4.36 20.49 19.39
C TYR A 48 -4.22 22.02 19.21
N GLY A 49 -5.24 22.76 19.65
CA GLY A 49 -5.32 24.22 19.50
C GLY A 49 -5.69 24.71 18.09
N ALA A 50 -6.05 23.82 17.16
CA ALA A 50 -6.60 24.22 15.87
C ALA A 50 -8.02 24.81 16.04
N PRO A 51 -8.37 25.90 15.33
CA PRO A 51 -9.72 26.44 15.36
C PRO A 51 -10.74 25.41 14.87
N SER A 52 -11.85 25.23 15.60
CA SER A 52 -12.91 24.29 15.23
C SER A 52 -13.72 24.71 14.01
N THR A 53 -13.66 25.99 13.64
CA THR A 53 -14.39 26.59 12.50
C THR A 53 -13.57 26.66 11.22
N ALA A 54 -12.26 26.35 11.29
CA ALA A 54 -11.36 26.46 10.15
C ALA A 54 -11.18 25.10 9.48
N ASP A 55 -11.21 25.08 8.14
CA ASP A 55 -10.96 23.87 7.37
C ASP A 55 -9.50 23.43 7.56
N PRO A 56 -9.22 22.17 7.96
CA PRO A 56 -7.86 21.67 8.16
C PRO A 56 -6.92 21.88 6.97
N SER A 57 -7.42 21.81 5.74
CA SER A 57 -6.66 22.04 4.51
C SER A 57 -6.19 23.48 4.32
N THR A 58 -6.73 24.43 5.07
CA THR A 58 -6.37 25.86 5.02
C THR A 58 -5.44 26.27 6.17
N LEU A 59 -5.26 25.41 7.18
CA LEU A 59 -4.52 25.75 8.38
C LEU A 59 -3.02 25.94 8.12
N GLN A 60 -2.55 27.18 8.35
CA GLN A 60 -1.14 27.55 8.43
C GLN A 60 -0.82 28.15 9.80
N ARG A 61 0.44 28.00 10.23
CA ARG A 61 0.92 28.63 11.46
C ARG A 61 1.44 30.01 11.14
N ASP A 62 0.87 31.02 11.78
CA ASP A 62 1.34 32.40 11.65
C ASP A 62 2.80 32.55 12.10
N GLY A 63 3.54 33.43 11.42
CA GLY A 63 4.98 33.65 11.65
C GLY A 63 5.90 32.46 11.33
N ARG A 64 5.38 31.35 10.76
CA ARG A 64 6.18 30.19 10.33
C ARG A 64 6.13 30.01 8.82
N ARG A 65 7.11 29.26 8.32
CA ARG A 65 7.16 28.90 6.89
C ARG A 65 5.88 28.15 6.48
N PRO A 66 5.31 28.48 5.32
CA PRO A 66 4.21 27.72 4.75
C PRO A 66 4.55 26.23 4.70
N VAL A 67 3.59 25.40 5.10
CA VAL A 67 3.71 23.94 5.10
C VAL A 67 2.75 23.38 4.08
N ASN A 68 3.06 22.20 3.52
CA ASN A 68 2.11 21.49 2.67
C ASN A 68 0.85 21.14 3.48
N THR A 69 -0.23 21.86 3.24
CA THR A 69 -1.50 21.70 3.96
C THR A 69 -2.31 20.51 3.46
N SER A 70 -1.97 19.92 2.31
CA SER A 70 -2.58 18.65 1.85
C SER A 70 -2.31 17.49 2.82
N LEU A 71 -1.30 17.61 3.68
CA LEU A 71 -1.03 16.65 4.76
C LEU A 71 -1.99 16.79 5.96
N ASN A 72 -2.73 17.91 6.03
CA ASN A 72 -3.73 18.18 7.06
C ASN A 72 -5.10 17.57 6.73
N VAL A 73 -5.21 16.75 5.69
CA VAL A 73 -6.44 16.04 5.31
C VAL A 73 -6.12 14.61 4.90
N PRO A 74 -7.11 13.69 4.95
CA PRO A 74 -7.00 12.38 4.33
C PRO A 74 -6.61 12.50 2.86
N ARG A 75 -5.71 11.62 2.40
CA ARG A 75 -5.11 11.74 1.06
C ARG A 75 -4.59 10.42 0.53
N LEU A 76 -4.54 10.31 -0.80
CA LEU A 76 -3.74 9.30 -1.49
C LEU A 76 -2.24 9.50 -1.27
N SER A 77 -1.49 8.41 -1.38
CA SER A 77 -0.03 8.45 -1.48
C SER A 77 0.42 9.38 -2.62
N LYS A 78 1.61 9.97 -2.46
CA LYS A 78 2.19 10.82 -3.49
C LYS A 78 2.46 10.04 -4.78
N GLU A 79 2.88 8.79 -4.65
CA GLU A 79 3.17 7.89 -5.78
C GLU A 79 1.95 7.65 -6.66
N ILE A 80 0.77 7.40 -6.07
CA ILE A 80 -0.48 7.28 -6.83
C ILE A 80 -0.79 8.60 -7.54
N LYS A 81 -0.68 9.74 -6.82
CA LYS A 81 -1.03 11.06 -7.38
C LYS A 81 -0.17 11.43 -8.58
N ASP A 82 1.12 11.12 -8.52
CA ASP A 82 2.07 11.46 -9.56
C ASP A 82 2.03 10.47 -10.75
N ASN A 83 1.50 9.25 -10.56
CA ASN A 83 1.50 8.17 -11.55
C ASN A 83 0.10 7.54 -11.73
N GLN A 84 -0.93 8.36 -11.95
CA GLN A 84 -2.33 7.89 -12.00
C GLN A 84 -2.58 6.84 -13.10
N GLU A 85 -1.96 7.00 -14.27
CA GLU A 85 -2.12 6.06 -15.38
C GLU A 85 -1.50 4.69 -15.05
N VAL A 86 -0.28 4.69 -14.52
CA VAL A 86 0.40 3.46 -14.04
C VAL A 86 -0.43 2.81 -12.94
N TYR A 87 -0.95 3.61 -12.00
CA TYR A 87 -1.81 3.09 -10.94
C TYR A 87 -3.07 2.43 -11.49
N GLN A 88 -3.75 3.04 -12.47
CA GLN A 88 -4.94 2.44 -13.07
C GLN A 88 -4.59 1.12 -13.78
N MET A 89 -3.49 1.07 -14.54
CA MET A 89 -3.03 -0.16 -15.17
C MET A 89 -2.72 -1.26 -14.14
N LEU A 90 -2.15 -0.90 -12.98
CA LEU A 90 -1.91 -1.82 -11.89
C LEU A 90 -3.22 -2.37 -11.30
N LEU A 91 -4.23 -1.51 -11.09
CA LEU A 91 -5.54 -1.95 -10.60
C LEU A 91 -6.20 -2.93 -11.57
N ASP A 92 -6.15 -2.64 -12.87
CA ASP A 92 -6.73 -3.51 -13.91
C ASP A 92 -5.98 -4.85 -13.98
N ALA A 93 -4.67 -4.84 -13.79
CA ALA A 93 -3.85 -6.05 -13.76
C ALA A 93 -4.10 -6.89 -12.50
N LEU A 94 -4.25 -6.26 -11.35
CA LEU A 94 -4.42 -6.91 -10.04
C LEU A 94 -5.87 -7.28 -9.71
N CYS A 95 -6.86 -6.77 -10.44
CA CYS A 95 -8.28 -7.01 -10.19
C CYS A 95 -8.61 -8.51 -9.96
N PRO A 96 -8.18 -9.47 -10.81
CA PRO A 96 -8.45 -10.89 -10.58
C PRO A 96 -7.83 -11.43 -9.27
N VAL A 97 -6.68 -10.88 -8.86
CA VAL A 97 -6.01 -11.23 -7.62
C VAL A 97 -6.78 -10.67 -6.42
N PHE A 98 -7.26 -9.42 -6.51
CA PHE A 98 -8.07 -8.81 -5.46
C PHE A 98 -9.39 -9.56 -5.25
N GLU A 99 -10.07 -9.98 -6.31
CA GLU A 99 -11.26 -10.82 -6.23
C GLU A 99 -10.96 -12.16 -5.54
N TRP A 100 -9.83 -12.79 -5.89
CA TRP A 100 -9.39 -14.03 -5.26
C TRP A 100 -9.04 -13.82 -3.77
N ILE A 101 -8.33 -12.74 -3.41
CA ILE A 101 -8.03 -12.38 -2.02
C ILE A 101 -9.32 -12.20 -1.22
N TYR A 102 -10.27 -11.43 -1.76
CA TYR A 102 -11.56 -11.19 -1.14
C TYR A 102 -12.28 -12.51 -0.83
N ALA A 103 -12.45 -13.37 -1.83
CA ALA A 103 -13.18 -14.62 -1.69
C ALA A 103 -12.45 -15.58 -0.73
N THR A 104 -11.13 -15.62 -0.79
CA THR A 104 -10.29 -16.50 0.03
C THR A 104 -10.31 -16.08 1.50
N LEU A 105 -10.11 -14.79 1.80
CA LEU A 105 -10.15 -14.29 3.17
C LEU A 105 -11.54 -14.43 3.79
N LYS A 106 -12.59 -14.07 3.05
CA LYS A 106 -13.96 -14.20 3.56
C LYS A 106 -14.32 -15.64 3.91
N ARG A 107 -13.79 -16.61 3.15
CA ARG A 107 -14.05 -18.04 3.36
C ARG A 107 -13.17 -18.64 4.47
N LEU A 108 -11.89 -18.32 4.50
CA LEU A 108 -10.92 -18.94 5.40
C LEU A 108 -10.81 -18.23 6.76
N PHE A 109 -11.03 -16.92 6.80
CA PHE A 109 -10.86 -16.09 7.98
C PHE A 109 -12.04 -15.09 8.13
N PRO A 110 -13.29 -15.58 8.26
CA PRO A 110 -14.48 -14.73 8.24
C PRO A 110 -14.47 -13.66 9.34
N ASP A 111 -13.99 -13.98 10.54
CA ASP A 111 -13.94 -13.04 11.67
C ASP A 111 -12.91 -11.93 11.45
N THR A 112 -11.70 -12.28 11.00
CA THR A 112 -10.67 -11.30 10.62
C THR A 112 -11.14 -10.44 9.46
N PHE A 113 -11.77 -11.05 8.45
CA PHE A 113 -12.36 -10.33 7.32
C PHE A 113 -13.38 -9.28 7.81
N LEU A 114 -14.27 -9.65 8.74
CA LEU A 114 -15.25 -8.73 9.32
C LEU A 114 -14.59 -7.61 10.14
N SER A 115 -13.60 -7.94 10.97
CA SER A 115 -12.85 -6.96 11.78
C SER A 115 -12.13 -5.92 10.91
N LEU A 116 -11.46 -6.37 9.84
CA LEU A 116 -10.80 -5.50 8.87
C LEU A 116 -11.81 -4.66 8.10
N SER A 117 -12.91 -5.29 7.64
CA SER A 117 -14.02 -4.64 6.93
C SER A 117 -14.59 -3.44 7.70
N ILE A 118 -14.91 -3.65 8.98
CA ILE A 118 -15.40 -2.60 9.88
C ILE A 118 -14.39 -1.46 9.94
N SER A 119 -13.11 -1.80 10.09
CA SER A 119 -12.04 -0.79 10.22
C SER A 119 -11.94 0.07 8.97
N VAL A 120 -11.96 -0.54 7.78
CA VAL A 120 -11.87 0.17 6.50
C VAL A 120 -13.13 0.99 6.20
N GLN A 121 -14.31 0.51 6.59
CA GLN A 121 -15.58 1.20 6.36
C GLN A 121 -15.68 2.56 7.09
N PHE A 122 -15.02 2.69 8.24
CA PHE A 122 -15.03 3.93 9.04
C PHE A 122 -13.84 4.85 8.76
N LEU A 123 -13.02 4.56 7.74
CA LEU A 123 -11.88 5.40 7.39
C LEU A 123 -12.36 6.73 6.75
N PRO A 124 -11.85 7.89 7.21
CA PRO A 124 -12.16 9.18 6.59
C PRO A 124 -11.89 9.23 5.08
N ASN A 125 -12.85 9.77 4.33
CA ASN A 125 -12.85 9.86 2.87
C ASN A 125 -12.67 8.50 2.14
N SER A 126 -13.09 7.38 2.74
CA SER A 126 -12.96 6.08 2.09
C SER A 126 -14.00 5.89 0.98
N THR A 127 -13.57 5.95 -0.27
CA THR A 127 -14.11 5.02 -1.27
C THR A 127 -13.71 3.60 -0.90
N THR A 128 -14.46 2.58 -1.33
CA THR A 128 -14.09 1.18 -1.09
C THR A 128 -12.69 0.91 -1.64
N SER A 129 -11.78 0.44 -0.78
CA SER A 129 -10.42 0.05 -1.18
C SER A 129 -10.47 -1.00 -2.30
N PRO A 130 -9.62 -0.91 -3.33
CA PRO A 130 -9.58 -1.90 -4.41
C PRO A 130 -9.19 -3.31 -3.92
N VAL A 131 -8.55 -3.40 -2.74
CA VAL A 131 -8.11 -4.65 -2.12
C VAL A 131 -8.86 -4.93 -0.81
N TYR A 132 -10.17 -4.65 -0.80
CA TYR A 132 -11.03 -4.91 0.35
C TYR A 132 -10.90 -6.37 0.84
N PRO A 133 -10.75 -6.63 2.16
CA PRO A 133 -10.98 -5.75 3.30
C PRO A 133 -9.74 -4.99 3.78
N PHE A 134 -8.64 -4.96 3.02
CA PHE A 134 -7.46 -4.17 3.35
C PHE A 134 -7.60 -2.71 2.92
N ALA A 135 -6.92 -1.79 3.60
CA ALA A 135 -6.98 -0.35 3.30
C ALA A 135 -6.12 0.07 2.10
N GLY A 136 -5.25 -0.81 1.60
CA GLY A 136 -4.33 -0.55 0.50
C GLY A 136 -3.35 -1.71 0.32
N PHE A 137 -2.44 -1.57 -0.64
CA PHE A 137 -1.39 -2.55 -0.91
C PHE A 137 -0.07 -1.86 -1.23
N VAL A 138 1.02 -2.63 -1.22
CA VAL A 138 2.35 -2.19 -1.64
C VAL A 138 2.89 -3.18 -2.65
N LEU A 139 3.40 -2.69 -3.78
CA LEU A 139 4.10 -3.49 -4.76
C LEU A 139 5.61 -3.26 -4.58
N ASN A 140 6.32 -4.29 -4.10
CA ASN A 140 7.77 -4.26 -3.96
C ASN A 140 8.41 -5.01 -5.15
N VAL A 141 9.37 -4.38 -5.81
CA VAL A 141 10.00 -4.87 -7.04
C VAL A 141 11.46 -5.21 -6.76
N ASN A 142 11.87 -6.46 -7.05
CA ASN A 142 13.20 -7.00 -6.72
C ASN A 142 13.53 -6.92 -5.23
N VAL A 143 12.54 -7.26 -4.41
CA VAL A 143 12.51 -6.99 -2.98
C VAL A 143 13.48 -7.86 -2.17
N SER A 144 14.14 -7.25 -1.19
CA SER A 144 14.65 -7.92 0.00
C SER A 144 14.35 -7.06 1.21
N THR A 145 13.42 -7.50 2.08
CA THR A 145 13.05 -6.72 3.26
C THR A 145 14.01 -6.99 4.40
N ARG A 146 14.25 -5.94 5.22
CA ARG A 146 14.89 -6.12 6.52
C ARG A 146 13.85 -6.64 7.52
N MET A 147 14.30 -7.31 8.58
CA MET A 147 13.42 -7.69 9.68
C MET A 147 12.72 -6.44 10.26
N HIS A 148 11.40 -6.41 10.20
CA HIS A 148 10.59 -5.34 10.78
C HIS A 148 9.20 -5.86 11.12
N ARG A 149 8.44 -5.03 11.85
CA ARG A 149 7.02 -5.21 12.09
C ARG A 149 6.28 -3.99 11.59
N ASP A 150 5.23 -4.21 10.81
CA ASP A 150 4.34 -3.14 10.37
C ASP A 150 3.43 -2.72 11.54
N THR A 151 3.90 -1.77 12.34
CA THR A 151 3.17 -1.27 13.52
C THR A 151 1.89 -0.52 13.16
N GLY A 152 1.67 -0.22 11.88
CA GLY A 152 0.46 0.43 11.38
C GLY A 152 -0.68 -0.55 11.10
N ASP A 153 -0.40 -1.84 11.03
CA ASP A 153 -1.41 -2.85 10.71
C ASP A 153 -2.24 -3.21 11.94
N LYS A 154 -3.54 -3.42 11.72
CA LYS A 154 -4.48 -3.74 12.79
C LYS A 154 -4.39 -5.19 13.25
N ASP A 155 -4.28 -6.12 12.30
CA ASP A 155 -4.41 -7.55 12.58
C ASP A 155 -3.46 -8.37 11.68
N ILE A 156 -3.85 -8.58 10.42
CA ILE A 156 -3.04 -9.34 9.45
C ILE A 156 -2.59 -8.47 8.28
N CYS A 157 -1.46 -8.83 7.69
CA CYS A 157 -1.02 -8.44 6.36
C CYS A 157 -0.92 -9.69 5.47
N LEU A 158 -1.11 -9.53 4.16
CA LEU A 158 -0.98 -10.60 3.19
C LEU A 158 0.21 -10.33 2.28
N VAL A 159 1.14 -11.27 2.22
CA VAL A 159 2.29 -11.23 1.31
C VAL A 159 2.05 -12.22 0.16
N LEU A 160 2.12 -11.74 -1.07
CA LEU A 160 2.03 -12.55 -2.28
C LEU A 160 3.30 -12.41 -3.11
N ILE A 161 3.92 -13.54 -3.44
CA ILE A 161 5.11 -13.60 -4.31
C ILE A 161 4.64 -13.91 -5.73
N ILE A 162 4.99 -13.04 -6.66
CA ILE A 162 4.49 -13.08 -8.05
C ILE A 162 5.52 -13.69 -9.02
N SER A 163 6.77 -13.80 -8.61
CA SER A 163 7.86 -14.35 -9.44
C SER A 163 8.34 -15.71 -8.93
N ASP A 164 8.94 -16.49 -9.83
CA ASP A 164 9.69 -17.70 -9.45
C ASP A 164 11.07 -17.29 -8.93
N CYS A 165 11.15 -17.11 -7.62
CA CYS A 165 12.39 -16.78 -6.91
C CYS A 165 12.99 -18.03 -6.26
N VAL A 166 14.30 -18.02 -6.07
CA VAL A 166 15.03 -19.01 -5.28
C VAL A 166 15.44 -18.36 -3.97
N GLY A 167 15.14 -19.01 -2.84
CA GLY A 167 15.30 -18.41 -1.51
C GLY A 167 14.29 -17.29 -1.24
N GLY A 168 14.60 -16.43 -0.27
CA GLY A 168 13.77 -15.26 0.06
C GLY A 168 12.45 -15.60 0.76
N GLU A 169 12.43 -16.69 1.52
CA GLU A 169 11.26 -17.10 2.28
C GLU A 169 10.81 -16.04 3.28
N LEU A 170 9.52 -16.04 3.60
CA LEU A 170 9.01 -15.27 4.72
C LEU A 170 9.52 -15.89 6.03
N VAL A 171 10.47 -15.21 6.67
CA VAL A 171 11.02 -15.63 7.96
C VAL A 171 10.26 -14.94 9.10
N LEU A 172 9.59 -15.74 9.92
CA LEU A 172 8.94 -15.28 11.15
C LEU A 172 9.87 -15.60 12.33
N VAL A 173 10.21 -14.58 13.13
CA VAL A 173 11.05 -14.70 14.33
C VAL A 173 10.27 -14.41 15.60
#